data_AF-A0A3N4LD69-F1
#
_entry.id   AF-A0A3N4LD69-F1
#
_cell.length_a   1.000
_cell.length_b   1.000
_cell.length_c   1.000
_cell.angle_alpha   90.00
_cell.angle_beta   90.00
_cell.angle_gamma   90.00
#
_symmetry.space_group_name_H-M   'P 1'
#
loop_
_entity.id
_entity.type
_entity.pdbx_description
1 polymer ?
#
loop_
_entity_poly.entity_id
_entity_poly.type
_entity_poly.pdbx_seq_one_letter_code
_entity_poly.pdbx_strand_id
1 'polypeptide(L)'
;MRFRNWDVLVFPATDATPIQEFTTEFCNIPDPDHAFLSKMTSEDPETPGKEESKVLPTVSTYIPMLVPGTPFQISIHSWTQPQVVATIEPGQQAMIEARLFIDGVPITYVVCPASSTWPMVVDSYPVNSAFGTRKRNLTFPAFNQDSLNQWANGDTELGRIKIVISEGVAGTSSADDEVSYMRLKNIVCFYYRYAPQGQCQTPFTFPFLIHYPRVP
;
A
#
# COMPACT_ATOMS: atom_id res chain seq x y z
N MET A 1 2.95 -5.52 9.61
CA MET A 1 4.19 -5.15 8.88
C MET A 1 4.49 -3.68 9.10
N ARG A 2 5.73 -3.34 9.50
CA ARG A 2 6.11 -1.96 9.83
C ARG A 2 7.16 -1.37 8.88
N PHE A 3 6.98 -0.11 8.50
CA PHE A 3 7.99 0.74 7.85
C PHE A 3 8.00 2.13 8.46
N ARG A 4 9.10 2.50 9.13
CA ARG A 4 9.25 3.79 9.84
C ARG A 4 8.06 4.03 10.78
N ASN A 5 7.22 5.01 10.46
CA ASN A 5 6.05 5.44 11.21
C ASN A 5 4.77 4.68 10.85
N TRP A 6 4.79 3.88 9.80
CA TRP A 6 3.63 3.16 9.28
C TRP A 6 3.65 1.72 9.74
N ASP A 7 2.50 1.24 10.23
CA ASP A 7 2.27 -0.18 10.47
C ASP A 7 0.94 -0.55 9.82
N VAL A 8 0.95 -1.62 9.03
CA VAL A 8 -0.25 -2.13 8.36
C VAL A 8 -0.44 -3.54 8.87
N LEU A 9 -1.68 -3.89 9.19
CA LEU A 9 -2.05 -5.19 9.73
C LEU A 9 -3.28 -5.71 8.98
N VAL A 10 -3.28 -7.01 8.68
CA VAL A 10 -4.42 -7.69 8.06
C VAL A 10 -5.10 -8.53 9.12
N PHE A 11 -6.43 -8.43 9.24
CA PHE A 11 -7.23 -9.22 10.18
C PHE A 11 -8.27 -10.02 9.41
N PRO A 12 -8.57 -11.27 9.81
CA PRO A 12 -9.83 -11.89 9.45
C PRO A 12 -10.98 -11.02 9.98
N ALA A 13 -12.08 -10.84 9.23
CA ALA A 13 -13.16 -9.96 9.68
C ALA A 13 -13.86 -10.44 10.97
N THR A 14 -13.67 -11.70 11.34
CA THR A 14 -14.29 -12.33 12.51
C THR A 14 -13.39 -12.35 13.74
N ASP A 15 -12.13 -11.89 13.63
CA ASP A 15 -11.13 -12.00 14.69
C ASP A 15 -10.45 -10.64 14.95
N ALA A 16 -10.18 -10.36 16.23
CA ALA A 16 -9.43 -9.18 16.66
C ALA A 16 -7.91 -9.40 16.62
N THR A 17 -7.46 -10.61 16.27
CA THR A 17 -6.04 -10.98 16.16
C THR A 17 -5.58 -10.79 14.71
N PRO A 18 -4.49 -10.04 14.46
CA PRO A 18 -3.97 -9.90 13.10
C PRO A 18 -3.42 -11.24 12.61
N ILE A 19 -3.53 -11.45 11.29
CA ILE A 19 -2.97 -12.62 10.63
C ILE A 19 -1.45 -12.64 10.84
N GLN A 20 -0.93 -13.81 11.20
CA GLN A 20 0.50 -14.00 11.41
C GLN A 20 1.30 -13.76 10.12
N GLU A 21 2.33 -12.94 10.24
CA GLU A 21 3.26 -12.59 9.17
C GLU A 21 4.51 -13.48 9.23
N PHE A 22 5.03 -13.85 8.07
CA PHE A 22 6.23 -14.68 7.93
C PHE A 22 7.20 -14.09 6.91
N THR A 23 8.50 -14.27 7.16
CA THR A 23 9.59 -13.94 6.22
C THR A 23 9.43 -12.53 5.64
N THR A 24 9.45 -11.52 6.51
CA THR A 24 9.33 -10.12 6.11
C THR A 24 10.62 -9.64 5.47
N GLU A 25 10.50 -9.06 4.27
CA GLU A 25 11.59 -8.58 3.44
C GLU A 25 11.38 -7.10 3.09
N PHE A 26 12.47 -6.41 2.78
CA PHE A 26 12.46 -5.02 2.33
C PHE A 26 13.19 -4.90 1.00
N CYS A 27 12.60 -4.17 0.06
CA CYS A 27 13.25 -3.78 -1.18
C CYS A 27 12.76 -2.42 -1.65
N ASN A 28 13.52 -1.80 -2.56
CA ASN A 28 13.07 -0.65 -3.31
C ASN A 28 12.63 -1.13 -4.70
N ILE A 29 11.40 -0.83 -5.08
CA ILE A 29 10.88 -1.09 -6.45
C ILE A 29 10.82 0.22 -7.22
N PRO A 30 10.81 0.22 -8.56
CA PRO A 30 10.46 1.41 -9.34
C PRO A 30 9.10 1.95 -8.87
N ASP A 31 9.02 3.26 -8.58
CA ASP A 31 7.73 3.85 -8.19
C ASP A 31 6.81 3.89 -9.41
N PRO A 32 5.67 3.15 -9.40
CA PRO A 32 4.78 3.06 -10.55
C PRO A 32 4.16 4.40 -10.95
N ASP A 33 4.08 5.36 -10.01
CA ASP A 33 3.48 6.66 -10.28
C ASP A 33 4.53 7.75 -10.55
N HIS A 34 5.85 7.45 -10.54
CA HIS A 34 6.90 8.46 -10.67
C HIS A 34 6.69 9.36 -11.90
N ALA A 35 6.44 8.78 -13.08
CA ALA A 35 6.28 9.54 -14.32
C ALA A 35 5.01 10.42 -14.37
N PHE A 36 4.01 10.10 -13.54
CA PHE A 36 2.78 10.87 -13.41
C PHE A 36 2.95 11.98 -12.37
N LEU A 37 3.51 11.65 -11.21
CA LEU A 37 3.75 12.59 -10.12
C LEU A 37 4.76 13.68 -10.53
N SER A 38 5.83 13.31 -11.23
CA SER A 38 6.85 14.25 -11.72
C SER A 38 6.33 15.26 -12.74
N LYS A 39 5.10 15.08 -13.27
CA LYS A 39 4.45 16.05 -14.16
C LYS A 39 3.51 16.99 -13.41
N MET A 40 3.02 16.59 -12.23
CA MET A 40 2.15 17.42 -11.40
C MET A 40 2.91 18.34 -10.46
N THR A 41 4.08 17.90 -10.02
CA THR A 41 5.02 18.74 -9.28
C THR A 41 5.69 19.68 -10.29
N SER A 42 5.07 20.83 -10.53
CA SER A 42 5.63 21.89 -11.38
C SER A 42 6.86 22.47 -10.68
N GLU A 43 8.05 21.89 -10.90
CA GLU A 43 9.30 22.50 -10.44
C GLU A 43 10.20 22.85 -11.64
N ASP A 44 10.69 24.08 -11.61
CA ASP A 44 11.71 24.63 -12.50
C ASP A 44 12.96 23.72 -12.45
N PRO A 45 13.51 23.25 -13.58
CA PRO A 45 14.60 22.27 -13.62
C PRO A 45 15.92 22.70 -12.95
N GLU A 46 16.00 23.92 -12.39
CA GLU A 46 17.21 24.50 -11.81
C GLU A 46 17.26 24.54 -10.27
N THR A 47 16.25 24.02 -9.54
CA THR A 47 16.33 24.01 -8.06
C THR A 47 17.20 22.84 -7.56
N PRO A 48 18.43 23.07 -7.06
CA PRO A 48 19.29 22.00 -6.61
C PRO A 48 18.83 21.54 -5.21
N GLY A 49 18.33 20.31 -5.09
CA GLY A 49 18.14 19.69 -3.77
C GLY A 49 16.89 18.84 -3.53
N LYS A 50 15.93 18.75 -4.47
CA LYS A 50 14.81 17.80 -4.37
C LYS A 50 14.97 16.66 -5.38
N GLU A 51 15.71 15.62 -5.00
CA GLU A 51 15.62 14.34 -5.72
C GLU A 51 14.24 13.73 -5.46
N GLU A 52 13.35 13.82 -6.44
CA GLU A 52 12.16 12.96 -6.47
C GLU A 52 12.61 11.50 -6.52
N SER A 53 12.13 10.70 -5.57
CA SER A 53 12.55 9.31 -5.49
C SER A 53 11.91 8.51 -6.62
N LYS A 54 12.71 8.02 -7.56
CA LYS A 54 12.30 7.08 -8.62
C LYS A 54 11.91 5.71 -8.10
N VAL A 55 12.07 5.49 -6.79
CA VAL A 55 11.86 4.20 -6.15
C VAL A 55 10.88 4.32 -4.99
N LEU A 56 10.08 3.28 -4.82
CA LEU A 56 9.11 3.14 -3.75
C LEU A 56 9.63 2.10 -2.74
N PRO A 57 9.92 2.50 -1.49
CA PRO A 57 10.19 1.56 -0.41
C PRO A 57 9.06 0.56 -0.27
N THR A 58 9.39 -0.72 -0.28
CA THR A 58 8.41 -1.82 -0.28
C THR A 58 8.76 -2.84 0.80
N VAL A 59 7.81 -3.09 1.68
CA VAL A 59 7.89 -4.18 2.67
C VAL A 59 6.99 -5.31 2.20
N SER A 60 7.51 -6.54 2.19
CA SER A 60 6.78 -7.71 1.73
C SER A 60 6.83 -8.82 2.77
N THR A 61 5.74 -9.51 3.01
CA THR A 61 5.68 -10.65 3.93
C THR A 61 4.74 -11.72 3.40
N TYR A 62 4.93 -12.97 3.83
CA TYR A 62 3.95 -14.01 3.62
C TYR A 62 2.89 -13.99 4.72
N ILE A 63 1.64 -14.26 4.34
CA ILE A 63 0.55 -14.55 5.26
C ILE A 63 -0.14 -15.85 4.85
N PRO A 64 -0.69 -16.63 5.80
CA PRO A 64 -1.49 -17.79 5.48
C PRO A 64 -2.74 -17.33 4.73
N MET A 65 -3.02 -18.00 3.61
CA MET A 65 -4.26 -17.79 2.88
C MET A 65 -5.45 -18.18 3.77
N LEU A 66 -6.50 -17.37 3.73
CA LEU A 66 -7.81 -17.80 4.21
C LEU A 66 -8.57 -18.51 3.09
N VAL A 67 -9.71 -19.12 3.44
CA VAL A 67 -10.61 -19.70 2.43
C VAL A 67 -11.01 -18.59 1.43
N PRO A 68 -10.91 -18.82 0.11
CA PRO A 68 -11.32 -17.82 -0.87
C PRO A 68 -12.75 -17.32 -0.61
N GLY A 69 -12.95 -16.00 -0.67
CA GLY A 69 -14.21 -15.37 -0.30
C GLY A 69 -14.33 -15.00 1.19
N THR A 70 -13.42 -15.45 2.05
CA THR A 70 -13.44 -15.08 3.48
C THR A 70 -13.22 -13.58 3.64
N PRO A 71 -14.08 -12.88 4.39
CA PRO A 71 -13.91 -11.45 4.59
C PRO A 71 -12.71 -11.14 5.47
N PHE A 72 -12.03 -10.04 5.16
CA PHE A 72 -10.91 -9.53 5.94
C PHE A 72 -10.97 -8.01 6.03
N GLN A 73 -10.17 -7.45 6.93
CA GLN A 73 -10.01 -6.01 7.08
C GLN A 73 -8.54 -5.65 7.20
N ILE A 74 -8.21 -4.42 6.82
CA ILE A 74 -6.87 -3.86 6.90
C ILE A 74 -6.91 -2.73 7.92
N SER A 75 -6.03 -2.78 8.91
CA SER A 75 -5.81 -1.68 9.85
C SER A 75 -4.49 -0.99 9.50
N ILE A 76 -4.56 0.31 9.24
CA ILE A 76 -3.41 1.16 8.91
C ILE A 76 -3.18 2.06 10.11
N HIS A 77 -1.95 2.05 10.63
CA HIS A 77 -1.53 2.81 11.79
C HIS A 77 -0.44 3.80 11.41
N SER A 78 -0.50 4.96 12.05
CA SER A 78 0.60 5.92 12.12
C SER A 78 0.98 6.11 13.58
N TRP A 79 2.25 5.88 13.93
CA TRP A 79 2.72 5.97 15.32
C TRP A 79 2.93 7.41 15.80
N THR A 80 3.15 8.32 14.86
CA THR A 80 3.16 9.77 15.04
C THR A 80 2.27 10.41 13.98
N GLN A 81 1.87 11.66 14.20
CA GLN A 81 1.08 12.39 13.20
C GLN A 81 1.87 12.53 11.88
N PRO A 82 1.35 12.00 10.76
CA PRO A 82 1.99 12.16 9.45
C PRO A 82 2.28 13.61 9.14
N GLN A 83 3.48 13.89 8.65
CA GLN A 83 3.88 15.20 8.15
C GLN A 83 3.93 15.11 6.62
N VAL A 84 3.15 15.93 5.94
CA VAL A 84 3.23 16.05 4.48
C VAL A 84 4.40 16.97 4.14
N VAL A 85 5.31 16.50 3.31
CA VAL A 85 6.59 17.19 3.05
C VAL A 85 6.43 18.40 2.11
N ALA A 86 5.35 18.44 1.33
CA ALA A 86 5.09 19.52 0.38
C ALA A 86 4.62 20.82 1.06
N THR A 87 4.90 21.95 0.42
CA THR A 87 4.33 23.25 0.80
C THR A 87 2.83 23.21 0.56
N ILE A 88 2.06 23.31 1.64
CA ILE A 88 0.60 23.35 1.59
C ILE A 88 0.19 24.80 1.31
N GLU A 89 -0.50 25.05 0.20
CA GLU A 89 -0.97 26.39 -0.13
C GLU A 89 -2.10 26.83 0.83
N PRO A 90 -2.32 28.15 1.02
CA PRO A 90 -3.48 28.62 1.76
C PRO A 90 -4.78 28.06 1.21
N GLY A 91 -5.59 27.41 2.05
CA GLY A 91 -6.83 26.75 1.62
C GLY A 91 -6.63 25.31 1.12
N GLN A 92 -5.44 24.74 1.28
CA GLN A 92 -5.20 23.31 1.12
C GLN A 92 -5.06 22.62 2.49
N GLN A 93 -5.38 21.33 2.52
CA GLN A 93 -5.18 20.46 3.66
C GLN A 93 -4.27 19.30 3.30
N ALA A 94 -3.34 18.95 4.19
CA ALA A 94 -2.53 17.75 4.08
C ALA A 94 -3.37 16.49 4.21
N MET A 95 -3.22 15.58 3.26
CA MET A 95 -3.97 14.33 3.17
C MET A 95 -3.04 13.13 3.10
N ILE A 96 -3.51 12.01 3.63
CA ILE A 96 -2.94 10.69 3.45
C ILE A 96 -3.92 9.85 2.68
N GLU A 97 -3.42 9.14 1.69
CA GLU A 97 -4.16 8.15 0.92
C GLU A 97 -3.58 6.76 1.17
N ALA A 98 -4.45 5.76 1.32
CA ALA A 98 -4.07 4.37 1.19
C ALA A 98 -4.87 3.72 0.07
N ARG A 99 -4.17 3.19 -0.94
CA ARG A 99 -4.76 2.44 -2.05
C ARG A 99 -4.57 0.96 -1.87
N LEU A 100 -5.65 0.21 -2.05
CA LEU A 100 -5.66 -1.24 -1.96
C LEU A 100 -5.79 -1.87 -3.34
N PHE A 101 -4.88 -2.80 -3.65
CA PHE A 101 -4.94 -3.65 -4.82
C PHE A 101 -4.92 -5.11 -4.37
N ILE A 102 -5.65 -5.96 -5.09
CA ILE A 102 -5.62 -7.42 -4.91
C ILE A 102 -5.33 -8.00 -6.28
N ASP A 103 -4.27 -8.79 -6.40
CA ASP A 103 -3.85 -9.42 -7.66
C ASP A 103 -3.62 -8.41 -8.79
N GLY A 104 -3.09 -7.24 -8.44
CA GLY A 104 -2.88 -6.11 -9.36
C GLY A 104 -4.14 -5.31 -9.69
N VAL A 105 -5.32 -5.73 -9.25
CA VAL A 105 -6.58 -5.04 -9.49
C VAL A 105 -6.82 -4.00 -8.40
N PRO A 106 -7.02 -2.70 -8.73
CA PRO A 106 -7.39 -1.69 -7.74
C PRO A 106 -8.79 -2.01 -7.19
N ILE A 107 -8.88 -2.17 -5.87
CA ILE A 107 -10.15 -2.51 -5.18
C ILE A 107 -10.79 -1.25 -4.61
N THR A 108 -10.02 -0.48 -3.86
CA THR A 108 -10.51 0.73 -3.20
C THR A 108 -9.36 1.63 -2.79
N TYR A 109 -9.69 2.83 -2.36
CA TYR A 109 -8.78 3.75 -1.73
C TYR A 109 -9.51 4.49 -0.61
N VAL A 110 -8.73 4.94 0.37
CA VAL A 110 -9.22 5.75 1.48
C VAL A 110 -8.31 6.96 1.60
N VAL A 111 -8.92 8.13 1.75
CA VAL A 111 -8.24 9.42 1.89
C VAL A 111 -8.68 10.04 3.21
N CYS A 112 -7.75 10.51 4.01
CA CYS A 112 -8.04 11.22 5.24
C CYS A 112 -7.08 12.40 5.45
N PRO A 113 -7.47 13.41 6.24
CA PRO A 113 -6.53 14.41 6.71
C PRO A 113 -5.33 13.77 7.42
N ALA A 114 -4.13 14.33 7.26
CA ALA A 114 -2.94 13.87 7.98
C ALA A 114 -3.08 14.04 9.52
N SER A 115 -3.98 14.92 9.97
CA SER A 115 -4.37 15.09 11.38
C SER A 115 -5.43 14.11 11.89
N SER A 116 -5.79 13.09 11.10
CA SER A 116 -6.78 12.10 11.51
C SER A 116 -6.31 11.27 12.71
N THR A 117 -7.28 10.67 13.41
CA THR A 117 -7.03 9.66 14.43
C THR A 117 -6.71 8.31 13.79
N TRP A 118 -5.79 7.56 14.38
CA TRP A 118 -5.36 6.24 13.92
C TRP A 118 -5.79 5.15 14.91
N PRO A 119 -6.12 3.92 14.46
CA PRO A 119 -5.96 3.42 13.09
C PRO A 119 -7.06 3.86 12.12
N MET A 120 -6.71 3.84 10.84
CA MET A 120 -7.65 3.83 9.74
C MET A 120 -7.94 2.37 9.35
N VAL A 121 -9.21 1.99 9.32
CA VAL A 121 -9.64 0.63 8.97
C VAL A 121 -10.29 0.62 7.59
N VAL A 122 -9.89 -0.33 6.76
CA VAL A 122 -10.49 -0.62 5.44
C VAL A 122 -11.07 -2.02 5.49
N ASP A 123 -12.40 -2.13 5.52
CA ASP A 123 -13.14 -3.41 5.62
C ASP A 123 -14.05 -3.69 4.42
N SER A 124 -14.31 -2.65 3.61
CA SER A 124 -15.30 -2.67 2.56
C SER A 124 -15.02 -1.62 1.49
N TYR A 125 -15.64 -1.78 0.32
CA TYR A 125 -15.53 -0.87 -0.82
C TYR A 125 -16.90 -0.62 -1.47
N PRO A 126 -17.12 0.58 -2.04
CA PRO A 126 -18.38 0.90 -2.70
C PRO A 126 -18.51 0.15 -4.03
N VAL A 127 -19.71 -0.37 -4.28
CA VAL A 127 -20.10 -1.01 -5.54
C VAL A 127 -21.38 -0.35 -6.02
N ASN A 128 -21.32 0.27 -7.20
CA ASN A 128 -22.49 0.88 -7.83
C ASN A 128 -23.39 -0.21 -8.39
N SER A 129 -24.69 -0.11 -8.10
CA SER A 129 -25.71 -1.01 -8.62
C SER A 129 -26.90 -0.21 -9.13
N ALA A 130 -27.80 -0.86 -9.88
CA ALA A 130 -29.05 -0.25 -10.34
C ALA A 130 -29.94 0.27 -9.18
N PHE A 131 -29.72 -0.22 -7.95
CA PHE A 131 -30.44 0.17 -6.74
C PHE A 131 -29.64 1.13 -5.84
N GLY A 132 -28.63 1.81 -6.39
CA GLY A 132 -27.73 2.71 -5.65
C GLY A 132 -26.40 2.06 -5.27
N THR A 133 -25.61 2.78 -4.50
CA THR A 133 -24.28 2.33 -4.04
C THR A 133 -24.41 1.46 -2.80
N ARG A 134 -23.84 0.24 -2.85
CA ARG A 134 -23.76 -0.68 -1.71
C ARG A 134 -22.31 -0.88 -1.31
N LYS A 135 -22.04 -1.18 -0.04
CA LYS A 135 -20.72 -1.60 0.41
C LYS A 135 -20.56 -3.11 0.25
N ARG A 136 -19.40 -3.54 -0.23
CA ARG A 136 -19.00 -4.95 -0.30
C ARG A 136 -17.75 -5.15 0.53
N ASN A 137 -17.70 -6.23 1.31
CA ASN A 137 -16.54 -6.54 2.14
C ASN A 137 -15.33 -6.87 1.26
N LEU A 138 -14.14 -6.58 1.78
CA LEU A 138 -12.91 -7.15 1.23
C LEU A 138 -12.92 -8.65 1.46
N THR A 139 -12.58 -9.45 0.45
CA THR A 139 -12.60 -10.91 0.53
C THR A 139 -11.29 -11.50 0.02
N PHE A 140 -10.80 -12.54 0.69
CA PHE A 140 -9.58 -13.22 0.29
C PHE A 140 -9.71 -13.79 -1.14
N PRO A 141 -8.73 -13.52 -2.01
CA PRO A 141 -8.71 -14.07 -3.37
C PRO A 141 -8.43 -15.58 -3.39
N ALA A 142 -8.59 -16.19 -4.57
CA ALA A 142 -8.16 -17.56 -4.79
C ALA A 142 -6.63 -17.68 -4.82
N PHE A 143 -6.11 -18.81 -4.38
CA PHE A 143 -4.68 -19.05 -4.39
C PHE A 143 -4.15 -19.29 -5.80
N ASN A 144 -3.08 -18.57 -6.16
CA ASN A 144 -2.37 -18.75 -7.41
C ASN A 144 -0.98 -19.32 -7.13
N GLN A 145 -0.73 -20.56 -7.55
CA GLN A 145 0.55 -21.25 -7.32
C GLN A 145 1.74 -20.53 -7.97
N ASP A 146 1.54 -19.85 -9.10
CA ASP A 146 2.59 -19.18 -9.85
C ASP A 146 3.18 -17.96 -9.09
N SER A 147 2.49 -17.52 -8.03
CA SER A 147 2.94 -16.41 -7.17
C SER A 147 4.03 -16.79 -6.17
N LEU A 148 4.18 -18.08 -5.83
CA LEU A 148 5.05 -18.53 -4.72
C LEU A 148 6.53 -18.28 -4.97
N ASN A 149 6.97 -18.44 -6.22
CA ASN A 149 8.38 -18.39 -6.61
C ASN A 149 8.84 -16.99 -7.00
N GLN A 150 8.01 -15.97 -6.77
CA GLN A 150 8.30 -14.62 -7.21
C GLN A 150 8.77 -13.75 -6.06
N TRP A 151 9.84 -13.01 -6.35
CA TRP A 151 10.39 -12.01 -5.46
C TRP A 151 9.41 -10.85 -5.25
N ALA A 152 9.56 -10.12 -4.15
CA ALA A 152 8.78 -8.92 -3.87
C ALA A 152 8.86 -7.85 -4.97
N ASN A 153 9.96 -7.82 -5.74
CA ASN A 153 10.16 -6.93 -6.89
C ASN A 153 9.95 -7.63 -8.25
N GLY A 154 9.35 -8.82 -8.28
CA GLY A 154 9.02 -9.51 -9.52
C GLY A 154 7.84 -8.87 -10.28
N ASP A 155 7.75 -9.16 -11.57
CA ASP A 155 6.81 -8.51 -12.50
C ASP A 155 5.33 -8.89 -12.29
N THR A 156 5.01 -9.99 -11.58
CA THR A 156 3.61 -10.34 -11.31
C THR A 156 3.05 -9.59 -10.12
N GLU A 157 1.80 -9.15 -10.20
CA GLU A 157 1.03 -8.65 -9.06
C GLU A 157 0.07 -9.72 -8.49
N LEU A 158 0.04 -10.92 -9.09
CA LEU A 158 -0.80 -12.05 -8.65
C LEU A 158 -0.31 -12.64 -7.32
N GLY A 159 -1.23 -13.14 -6.49
CA GLY A 159 -0.91 -13.71 -5.19
C GLY A 159 -0.64 -12.66 -4.12
N ARG A 160 -1.06 -11.40 -4.33
CA ARG A 160 -0.67 -10.28 -3.48
C ARG A 160 -1.86 -9.40 -3.10
N ILE A 161 -1.92 -9.05 -1.82
CA ILE A 161 -2.69 -7.90 -1.33
C ILE A 161 -1.68 -6.76 -1.17
N LYS A 162 -1.85 -5.69 -1.95
CA LYS A 162 -0.94 -4.54 -2.04
C LYS A 162 -1.59 -3.31 -1.42
N ILE A 163 -0.89 -2.64 -0.52
CA ILE A 163 -1.29 -1.35 0.04
C ILE A 163 -0.22 -0.33 -0.30
N VAL A 164 -0.57 0.74 -1.00
CA VAL A 164 0.32 1.89 -1.24
C VAL A 164 -0.16 3.06 -0.40
N ILE A 165 0.71 3.56 0.48
CA ILE A 165 0.45 4.77 1.26
C ILE A 165 1.11 5.95 0.56
N SER A 166 0.35 7.02 0.37
CA SER A 166 0.76 8.23 -0.34
C SER A 166 0.41 9.48 0.48
N GLU A 167 1.21 10.53 0.32
CA GLU A 167 0.85 11.88 0.76
C GLU A 167 0.28 12.69 -0.40
N GLY A 168 -0.60 13.61 -0.06
CA GLY A 168 -1.18 14.56 -1.00
C GLY A 168 -1.80 15.77 -0.31
N VAL A 169 -2.47 16.58 -1.11
CA VAL A 169 -3.20 17.76 -0.64
C VAL A 169 -4.62 17.76 -1.21
N ALA A 170 -5.56 18.36 -0.51
CA ALA A 170 -6.91 18.60 -1.02
C ALA A 170 -7.32 20.04 -0.74
N GLY A 171 -8.08 20.65 -1.66
CA GLY A 171 -8.66 21.97 -1.45
C GLY A 171 -9.75 21.95 -0.36
N THR A 172 -9.85 23.02 0.43
CA THR A 172 -10.81 23.14 1.54
C THR A 172 -12.14 23.82 1.14
N SER A 173 -12.54 23.81 -0.14
CA SER A 173 -13.70 24.62 -0.59
C SER A 173 -15.02 24.12 0.01
N SER A 174 -15.83 25.07 0.50
CA SER A 174 -16.99 24.83 1.37
C SER A 174 -18.32 25.20 0.70
N ALA A 175 -18.51 24.93 -0.60
CA ALA A 175 -19.72 25.40 -1.28
C ALA A 175 -20.46 24.39 -2.18
N ASP A 176 -19.81 23.54 -2.99
CA ASP A 176 -20.53 22.49 -3.74
C ASP A 176 -19.63 21.53 -4.56
N ASP A 177 -18.31 21.51 -4.36
CA ASP A 177 -17.38 20.79 -5.25
C ASP A 177 -16.74 19.58 -4.57
N GLU A 178 -16.68 18.49 -5.33
CA GLU A 178 -15.90 17.29 -5.07
C GLU A 178 -14.50 17.63 -4.52
N VAL A 179 -14.16 17.12 -3.34
CA VAL A 179 -12.84 17.30 -2.73
C VAL A 179 -11.78 16.74 -3.69
N SER A 180 -11.12 17.62 -4.44
CA SER A 180 -10.09 17.25 -5.41
C SER A 180 -8.79 16.93 -4.68
N TYR A 181 -8.68 15.69 -4.20
CA TYR A 181 -7.43 15.17 -3.67
C TYR A 181 -6.40 15.05 -4.79
N MET A 182 -5.23 15.66 -4.59
CA MET A 182 -4.06 15.55 -5.44
C MET A 182 -2.96 14.79 -4.70
N ARG A 183 -2.59 13.61 -5.23
CA ARG A 183 -1.43 12.85 -4.75
C ARG A 183 -0.15 13.57 -5.13
N LEU A 184 0.78 13.67 -4.19
CA LEU A 184 2.09 14.29 -4.42
C LEU A 184 3.22 13.25 -4.42
N LYS A 185 3.15 12.24 -3.54
CA LYS A 185 4.23 11.27 -3.38
C LYS A 185 3.76 9.95 -2.81
N ASN A 186 4.27 8.83 -3.33
CA ASN A 186 4.15 7.54 -2.67
C ASN A 186 5.20 7.41 -1.55
N ILE A 187 4.76 7.03 -0.35
CA ILE A 187 5.62 6.93 0.84
C ILE A 187 6.18 5.52 0.98
N VAL A 188 5.31 4.51 0.88
CA VAL A 188 5.66 3.10 1.09
C VAL A 188 4.62 2.18 0.46
N CYS A 189 5.06 1.00 0.02
CA CYS A 189 4.23 -0.11 -0.40
C CYS A 189 4.33 -1.27 0.61
N PHE A 190 3.20 -1.92 0.89
CA PHE A 190 3.12 -3.16 1.66
C PHE A 190 2.55 -4.28 0.78
N TYR A 191 3.29 -5.39 0.68
CA TYR A 191 2.86 -6.60 -0.01
C TYR A 191 2.60 -7.74 0.98
N TYR A 192 1.36 -8.21 1.02
CA TYR A 192 1.02 -9.46 1.68
C TYR A 192 0.89 -10.55 0.63
N ARG A 193 1.90 -11.42 0.57
CA ARG A 193 1.91 -12.61 -0.29
C ARG A 193 1.13 -13.72 0.41
N TYR A 194 -0.08 -13.99 -0.04
CA TYR A 194 -0.89 -15.02 0.58
C TYR A 194 -0.54 -16.39 0.02
N ALA A 195 -0.24 -17.33 0.89
CA ALA A 195 0.18 -18.69 0.52
C ALA A 195 -0.41 -19.73 1.48
N PRO A 196 -0.49 -21.01 1.08
CA PRO A 196 -0.78 -22.11 1.99
C PRO A 196 0.12 -22.06 3.23
N GLN A 197 -0.44 -22.32 4.42
CA GLN A 197 0.23 -22.15 5.71
C GLN A 197 1.63 -22.82 5.78
N GLY A 198 1.76 -24.03 5.22
CA GLY A 198 3.04 -24.75 5.20
C GLY A 198 4.15 -24.07 4.38
N GLN A 199 3.78 -23.24 3.41
CA GLN A 199 4.72 -22.50 2.55
C GLN A 199 5.09 -21.13 3.11
N CYS A 200 4.28 -20.56 4.02
CA CYS A 200 4.62 -19.31 4.69
C CYS A 200 5.78 -19.49 5.68
N GLN A 201 5.85 -20.65 6.35
CA GLN A 201 6.80 -20.91 7.44
C GLN A 201 8.18 -21.36 6.96
N THR A 202 8.29 -21.85 5.72
CA THR A 202 9.57 -22.25 5.16
C THR A 202 10.32 -20.99 4.72
N PRO A 203 11.49 -20.66 5.32
CA PRO A 203 12.38 -19.71 4.68
C PRO A 203 12.71 -20.31 3.32
N PHE A 204 12.28 -19.66 2.24
CA PHE A 204 12.61 -20.12 0.91
C PHE A 204 14.13 -20.11 0.80
N THR A 205 14.74 -21.28 0.92
CA THR A 205 16.16 -21.47 0.70
C THR A 205 16.31 -21.56 -0.81
N PHE A 206 16.32 -20.42 -1.48
CA PHE A 206 16.52 -20.41 -2.93
C PHE A 206 18.01 -20.71 -3.23
N PRO A 207 18.32 -21.65 -4.15
CA PRO A 207 19.67 -22.20 -4.34
C PRO A 207 20.65 -21.27 -5.10
N PHE A 208 20.39 -19.97 -5.20
CA PHE A 208 21.28 -19.02 -5.86
C PHE A 208 21.62 -17.85 -4.94
N LEU A 209 22.46 -18.15 -3.94
CA LEU A 209 23.45 -17.19 -3.47
C LEU A 209 24.34 -16.88 -4.69
N ILE A 210 24.01 -15.81 -5.42
CA ILE A 210 25.02 -15.14 -6.23
C ILE A 210 26.01 -14.59 -5.21
N HIS A 211 27.10 -15.33 -5.00
CA HIS A 211 28.29 -14.79 -4.38
C HIS A 211 28.66 -13.54 -5.18
N TYR A 212 28.36 -12.37 -4.64
CA TYR A 212 29.08 -11.17 -5.04
C TYR A 212 30.56 -11.47 -4.78
N PRO A 213 31.43 -11.46 -5.80
CA PRO A 213 32.86 -11.56 -5.54
C PRO A 213 33.21 -10.37 -4.67
N ARG A 214 33.81 -10.64 -3.50
CA ARG A 214 34.54 -9.61 -2.77
C ARG A 214 35.57 -9.07 -3.75
N VAL A 215 35.40 -7.81 -4.13
CA VAL A 215 36.42 -7.06 -4.85
C VAL A 215 37.64 -6.98 -3.91
N PRO A 216 38.85 -7.27 -4.41
CA PRO A 216 40.08 -7.29 -3.61
C PRO A 216 40.45 -5.92 -3.01
#